data_AF-A0A1F6NDW3-F1
#
_entry.id   AF-A0A1F6NDW3-F1
#
_cell.length_a   1.000
_cell.length_b   1.000
_cell.length_c   1.000
_cell.angle_alpha   90.00
_cell.angle_beta   90.00
_cell.angle_gamma   90.00
#
_symmetry.space_group_name_H-M   'P 1'
#
loop_
_entity.id
_entity.type
_entity.pdbx_description
1 polymer ?
#
loop_
_entity_poly.entity_id
_entity_poly.type
_entity_poly.pdbx_seq_one_letter_code
_entity_poly.pdbx_strand_id
1 'polypeptide(L)' 'MDKIEKLLRKISHPDRERLLKIISKLLSGEKKDLDIKKIKGAEFYRLRSGWFRVIFHYEGASKEIIIDSIRLRDENTYK' A
#
# COMPACT_ATOMS: atom_id res chain seq x y z
N MET A 1 9.84 -1.90 16.97
CA MET A 1 9.04 -2.78 16.09
C MET A 1 8.55 -1.98 14.92
N ASP A 2 8.93 -2.41 13.72
CA ASP A 2 8.52 -1.81 12.46
C ASP A 2 6.99 -1.87 12.30
N LYS A 3 6.37 -0.81 11.75
CA LYS A 3 4.93 -0.76 11.50
C LYS A 3 4.50 -1.86 10.53
N ILE A 4 5.38 -2.22 9.59
CA ILE A 4 5.15 -3.30 8.63
C ILE A 4 5.15 -4.66 9.34
N GLU A 5 6.11 -4.90 10.22
CA GLU A 5 6.19 -6.14 10.98
C GLU A 5 4.94 -6.36 11.85
N LYS A 6 4.44 -5.30 12.51
CA LYS A 6 3.19 -5.37 13.27
C LYS A 6 1.99 -5.68 12.39
N LEU A 7 1.91 -5.10 11.20
CA LEU A 7 0.84 -5.38 10.24
C LEU A 7 0.88 -6.84 9.78
N LEU A 8 2.06 -7.36 9.46
CA LEU A 8 2.24 -8.75 9.01
C LEU A 8 1.82 -9.76 10.08
N ARG A 9 1.95 -9.42 11.37
CA ARG A 9 1.45 -10.27 12.48
C ARG A 9 -0.07 -10.26 12.64
N LYS A 10 -0.76 -9.21 12.15
CA LYS A 10 -2.22 -9.05 12.28
C LYS A 10 -3.03 -9.71 11.16
N ILE A 11 -2.38 -10.03 10.04
CA ILE A 11 -3.06 -10.54 8.84
C ILE A 11 -2.88 -12.05 8.73
N SER A 12 -3.88 -12.71 8.16
CA SER A 12 -3.83 -14.15 7.90
C SER A 12 -2.74 -14.49 6.87
N HIS A 13 -2.32 -15.76 6.80
CA HIS A 13 -1.34 -16.20 5.81
C HIS A 13 -1.80 -15.92 4.35
N PRO A 14 -3.06 -16.21 3.95
CA PRO A 14 -3.56 -15.85 2.62
C PRO A 14 -3.53 -14.34 2.35
N ASP A 15 -3.81 -13.53 3.37
CA ASP A 15 -3.80 -12.06 3.23
C ASP A 15 -2.38 -11.51 3.10
N ARG A 16 -1.40 -12.14 3.77
CA ARG A 16 0.02 -11.83 3.58
C ARG A 16 0.48 -12.11 2.15
N GLU A 17 0.08 -13.25 1.57
CA GLU A 17 0.41 -13.57 0.18
C GLU A 17 -0.22 -12.56 -0.80
N ARG A 18 -1.49 -12.21 -0.57
CA ARG A 18 -2.18 -11.17 -1.36
C ARG A 18 -1.45 -9.84 -1.27
N LEU A 19 -1.07 -9.40 -0.07
CA LEU A 19 -0.34 -8.16 0.16
C LEU A 19 1.00 -8.15 -0.58
N LEU A 20 1.78 -9.22 -0.48
CA LEU A 20 3.07 -9.35 -1.19
C LEU A 20 2.88 -9.28 -2.71
N LYS A 21 1.86 -9.94 -3.25
CA LYS A 21 1.53 -9.90 -4.68
C LYS A 21 1.17 -8.48 -5.14
N ILE A 22 0.37 -7.77 -4.36
CA ILE A 22 -0.02 -6.38 -4.64
C ILE A 22 1.20 -5.45 -4.63
N ILE A 23 2.08 -5.59 -3.63
CA ILE A 23 3.31 -4.78 -3.51
C ILE A 23 4.25 -5.08 -4.68
N SER A 24 4.45 -6.35 -5.02
CA SER A 24 5.29 -6.74 -6.15
C SER A 24 4.80 -6.15 -7.47
N LYS A 25 3.48 -6.19 -7.73
CA LYS A 25 2.86 -5.54 -8.90
C LYS A 25 3.03 -4.03 -8.90
N LEU A 26 2.86 -3.40 -7.73
CA LEU A 26 3.05 -1.96 -7.60
C LEU A 26 4.49 -1.57 -7.95
N LEU A 27 5.48 -2.26 -7.37
CA LEU A 27 6.91 -1.98 -7.56
C LEU A 27 7.41 -2.31 -8.97
N SER A 28 6.82 -3.31 -9.64
CA SER A 28 7.13 -3.62 -11.04
C SER A 28 6.57 -2.58 -12.03
N GLY A 29 5.79 -1.62 -11.54
CA GLY A 29 5.10 -0.64 -12.38
C GLY A 29 3.88 -1.20 -13.11
N GLU A 30 3.46 -2.43 -12.83
CA GLU A 30 2.25 -3.04 -13.38
C GLU A 30 1.01 -2.43 -12.73
N LYS A 31 0.47 -1.39 -13.35
CA LYS A 31 -0.74 -0.70 -12.87
C LYS A 31 -2.05 -1.44 -13.19
N LYS A 32 -1.97 -2.53 -13.95
CA LYS A 32 -3.16 -3.27 -14.39
C LYS A 32 -3.86 -3.88 -13.17
N ASP A 33 -5.16 -3.62 -13.08
CA ASP A 33 -6.03 -4.07 -11.98
C ASP A 33 -5.68 -3.51 -10.59
N LEU A 34 -4.86 -2.44 -10.51
CA LEU A 34 -4.59 -1.71 -9.26
C LEU A 34 -5.45 -0.45 -9.18
N ASP A 35 -6.30 -0.33 -8.15
CA ASP A 35 -7.07 0.91 -7.88
C ASP A 35 -6.16 1.95 -7.21
N ILE A 36 -5.34 2.63 -8.03
CA ILE A 36 -4.43 3.69 -7.61
C ILE A 36 -5.10 5.06 -7.83
N LYS A 37 -5.17 5.87 -6.77
CA LYS A 37 -5.67 7.26 -6.85
C LYS A 37 -4.70 8.23 -6.19
N LYS A 38 -4.37 9.33 -6.87
CA LYS A 38 -3.64 10.45 -6.24
C LYS A 38 -4.48 11.05 -5.12
N ILE A 39 -3.85 11.37 -4.00
CA ILE A 39 -4.49 12.08 -2.88
C ILE A 39 -4.53 13.57 -3.24
N LYS A 40 -5.71 14.21 -3.13
CA LYS A 40 -5.86 15.62 -3.47
C LYS A 40 -5.02 16.47 -2.51
N GLY A 41 -4.26 17.43 -3.07
CA GLY A 41 -3.43 18.35 -2.29
C GLY A 41 -2.16 17.74 -1.70
N ALA A 42 -1.76 16.54 -2.13
CA ALA A 42 -0.51 15.92 -1.68
C ALA A 42 0.18 15.16 -2.81
N GLU A 43 1.49 14.94 -2.68
CA GLU A 43 2.30 14.14 -3.62
C GLU A 43 2.21 12.63 -3.36
N PHE A 44 1.24 12.22 -2.54
CA PHE A 44 0.96 10.84 -2.22
C PHE A 44 -0.11 10.23 -3.13
N TYR A 45 0.00 8.92 -3.29
CA TYR A 45 -0.92 8.05 -4.00
C TYR A 45 -1.44 7.00 -3.02
N ARG A 46 -2.67 6.56 -3.26
CA ARG A 46 -3.29 5.48 -2.51
C ARG A 46 -3.70 4.37 -3.46
N LEU A 47 -3.19 3.18 -3.21
CA LEU A 47 -3.66 1.94 -3.80
C LEU A 47 -4.69 1.29 -2.87
N ARG A 48 -5.83 0.91 -3.43
CA ARG A 48 -6.83 0.09 -2.74
C ARG A 48 -6.86 -1.30 -3.36
N SER A 49 -6.80 -2.33 -2.53
CA SER A 49 -7.01 -3.70 -2.97
C SER A 49 -7.63 -4.53 -1.86
N GLY A 50 -8.89 -4.90 -2.03
CA GLY A 50 -9.68 -5.61 -1.02
C GLY A 50 -9.71 -4.88 0.32
N TRP A 51 -8.96 -5.42 1.29
CA TRP A 51 -8.88 -4.94 2.67
C TRP A 51 -7.64 -4.08 2.92
N PHE A 52 -6.76 -3.91 1.93
CA PHE A 52 -5.52 -3.16 2.07
C PHE A 52 -5.63 -1.77 1.46
N ARG A 53 -5.04 -0.80 2.16
CA ARG A 53 -4.74 0.54 1.66
C ARG A 53 -3.24 0.74 1.73
N VAL A 54 -2.60 0.94 0.59
CA VAL A 54 -1.16 1.25 0.51
C VAL A 54 -1.03 2.72 0.13
N ILE A 55 -0.36 3.50 0.98
CA ILE A 55 0.03 4.88 0.68
C ILE A 55 1.48 4.85 0.24
N PHE A 56 1.76 5.48 -0.89
CA PHE A 56 3.09 5.57 -1.45
C PHE A 56 3.26 6.89 -2.18
N HIS A 57 4.50 7.27 -2.45
CA HIS A 57 4.84 8.38 -3.34
C HIS A 57 5.92 7.95 -4.33
N TYR A 58 6.14 8.82 -5.31
CA TYR A 58 7.26 8.68 -6.23
C TYR A 58 8.39 9.60 -5.77
N GLU A 59 9.58 9.05 -5.57
CA GLU A 59 10.78 9.77 -5.15
C GLU A 59 11.74 9.94 -6.33
N GLY A 60 12.35 11.12 -6.43
CA GLY A 60 13.41 11.41 -7.41
C GLY A 60 13.01 11.41 -8.89
N ALA A 61 14.00 11.62 -9.76
CA ALA A 61 13.81 11.70 -11.21
C ALA A 61 13.46 10.35 -11.84
N SER A 62 13.88 9.24 -11.22
CA SER A 62 13.60 7.86 -11.64
C SER A 62 12.16 7.41 -11.32
N LYS A 63 11.39 8.21 -10.57
CA LYS A 63 10.04 7.85 -10.07
C LYS A 63 10.07 6.52 -9.32
N GLU A 64 11.03 6.39 -8.40
CA GLU A 64 11.09 5.25 -7.50
C GLU A 64 9.86 5.23 -6.59
N ILE A 65 9.25 4.07 -6.39
CA ILE A 65 8.06 3.96 -5.54
C ILE A 65 8.49 3.73 -4.10
N ILE A 66 8.17 4.68 -3.23
CA ILE A 66 8.41 4.59 -1.79
C ILE A 66 7.09 4.33 -1.08
N ILE A 67 7.00 3.21 -0.36
CA ILE A 67 5.81 2.85 0.42
C ILE A 67 5.88 3.50 1.79
N ASP A 68 5.03 4.50 2.02
CA ASP A 68 4.96 5.23 3.28
C ASP A 68 4.17 4.48 4.36
N SER A 69 3.07 3.82 3.97
CA SER A 69 2.28 3.04 4.92
C SER A 69 1.36 2.02 4.26
N ILE A 70 1.10 0.95 4.99
CA ILE A 70 0.08 -0.05 4.65
C ILE A 70 -0.90 -0.12 5.81
N ARG A 71 -2.19 -0.02 5.52
CA ARG A 71 -3.27 -0.04 6.51
C ARG A 71 -4.37 -1.01 6.11
N LEU A 72 -5.07 -1.55 7.10
CA LEU A 72 -6.26 -2.36 6.89
C LEU A 72 -7.51 -1.50 6.72
N ARG A 73 -8.53 -2.04 6.04
CA ARG A 73 -9.77 -1.32 5.73
C ARG A 73 -10.52 -0.93 7.00
N ASP A 74 -10.50 -1.81 7.98
CA ASP A 74 -11.30 -1.75 9.22
C ASP A 74 -10.52 -1.22 10.44
N GLU A 75 -9.26 -0.79 10.26
CA GLU A 75 -8.63 0.09 11.24
C GLU A 75 -9.31 1.46 11.15
N ASN A 76 -10.46 1.61 11.81
CA ASN A 76 -11.21 2.84 11.99
C ASN A 76 -10.27 3.96 12.41
N THR A 77 -9.87 4.80 11.45
CA THR A 77 -8.97 5.92 11.68
C THR A 77 -9.78 7.20 11.77
N TYR A 78 -10.67 7.27 12.78
CA TYR A 78 -11.15 8.49 13.41
C TYR A 78 -11.55 8.12 14.86
N LYS A 79 -10.68 8.48 15.81
CA LYS A 79 -11.02 8.80 17.19
C LYS A 79 -10.38 10.14 17.49
#